data_AF-A0A9D4Q111-F1
#
_entry.id   AF-A0A9D4Q111-F1
#
_cell.length_a   1.000
_cell.length_b   1.000
_cell.length_c   1.000
_cell.angle_alpha   90.00
_cell.angle_beta   90.00
_cell.angle_gamma   90.00
#
_symmetry.space_group_name_H-M   'P 1'
#
loop_
_entity.id
_entity.type
_entity.pdbx_description
1 polymer ?
#
loop_
_entity_poly.entity_id
_entity_poly.type
_entity_poly.pdbx_seq_one_letter_code
_entity_poly.pdbx_strand_id
1 'polypeptide(L)'
;MQPPRTATVQPLRTTTATPGSPEVAHTSAREADYVPIDGEVHLGKGITIPEGLYSRLMSTKSETRFVHGIGEEEMMRVLRDKRSGICMSSGSFVSTGSQVSVLAPASSKRLSCHWFTGTPDPAHSVFKPFIFCDHVLPSRHTVSPVFEHDPAKTKPRFEFTVDRRHTLYRHHEQALKAMQAGSATGKELHALMTELEAKCIREVDSYLDNPGSTQELQELFKDVVESEIKFYK
;
A
#
# COMPACT_ATOMS: atom_id res chain seq x y z
N MET A 1 -15.88 -60.68 -22.08
CA MET A 1 -14.68 -59.85 -22.31
C MET A 1 -14.29 -59.98 -23.78
N GLN A 2 -14.59 -58.95 -24.57
CA GLN A 2 -14.15 -58.80 -25.97
C GLN A 2 -13.07 -57.71 -26.01
N PRO A 3 -12.00 -57.87 -26.81
CA PRO A 3 -10.98 -56.83 -26.95
C PRO A 3 -11.50 -55.65 -27.80
N PRO A 4 -11.07 -54.41 -27.52
CA PRO A 4 -11.50 -53.24 -28.28
C PRO A 4 -10.85 -53.19 -29.67
N ARG A 5 -11.61 -52.65 -30.62
CA ARG A 5 -11.28 -52.53 -32.05
C ARG A 5 -10.24 -51.43 -32.31
N THR A 6 -9.24 -51.77 -33.12
CA THR A 6 -8.28 -50.83 -33.71
C THR A 6 -8.98 -49.92 -34.74
N ALA A 7 -8.86 -48.60 -34.60
CA ALA A 7 -9.29 -47.63 -35.59
C ALA A 7 -8.06 -47.03 -36.29
N THR A 8 -7.99 -47.24 -37.60
CA THR A 8 -6.96 -46.68 -38.50
C THR A 8 -7.27 -45.20 -38.76
N VAL A 9 -6.34 -44.30 -38.42
CA VAL A 9 -6.45 -42.86 -38.65
C VAL A 9 -5.86 -42.51 -40.03
N GLN A 10 -6.65 -41.88 -40.89
CA GLN A 10 -6.17 -41.26 -42.14
C GLN A 10 -5.55 -39.87 -41.85
N PRO A 11 -4.51 -39.45 -42.60
CA PRO A 11 -3.86 -38.16 -42.37
C PRO A 11 -4.66 -37.02 -43.00
N LEU A 12 -4.98 -35.98 -42.22
CA LEU A 12 -5.60 -34.76 -42.71
C LEU A 12 -4.51 -33.71 -43.06
N ARG A 13 -4.68 -33.10 -44.24
CA ARG A 13 -3.77 -32.14 -44.88
C ARG A 13 -3.49 -30.90 -44.03
N THR A 14 -2.23 -30.48 -44.10
CA THR A 14 -1.67 -29.22 -43.59
C THR A 14 -2.22 -28.02 -44.35
N THR A 15 -2.73 -27.02 -43.62
CA THR A 15 -2.90 -25.64 -44.11
C THR A 15 -2.13 -24.72 -43.19
N THR A 16 -1.07 -24.11 -43.72
CA THR A 16 -0.26 -23.08 -43.05
C THR A 16 -1.05 -21.78 -42.96
N ALA A 17 -1.32 -21.31 -41.74
CA ALA A 17 -1.86 -19.98 -41.48
C ALA A 17 -0.83 -19.21 -40.62
N THR A 18 -0.38 -18.08 -41.17
CA THR A 18 0.54 -17.13 -40.55
C THR A 18 -0.17 -16.39 -39.39
N PRO A 19 0.46 -16.12 -38.23
CA PRO A 19 -0.17 -15.35 -37.18
C PRO A 19 -0.04 -13.84 -37.48
N GLY A 20 -1.17 -13.16 -37.63
CA GLY A 20 -1.25 -11.71 -37.62
C GLY A 20 -1.22 -11.17 -36.18
N SER A 21 -0.41 -10.15 -35.94
CA SER A 21 -0.32 -9.40 -34.69
C SER A 21 -1.65 -8.68 -34.38
N PRO A 22 -2.11 -8.63 -33.11
CA PRO A 22 -3.24 -7.78 -32.76
C PRO A 22 -2.80 -6.32 -32.64
N GLU A 23 -3.38 -5.49 -33.49
CA GLU A 23 -3.31 -4.02 -33.46
C GLU A 23 -4.15 -3.50 -32.27
N VAL A 24 -3.51 -2.80 -31.33
CA VAL A 24 -4.19 -2.20 -30.16
C VAL A 24 -4.65 -0.80 -30.54
N ALA A 25 -5.96 -0.59 -30.56
CA ALA A 25 -6.57 0.71 -30.82
C ALA A 25 -6.24 1.70 -29.67
N HIS A 26 -5.59 2.81 -30.02
CA HIS A 26 -5.42 3.97 -29.15
C HIS A 26 -6.72 4.79 -29.11
N THR A 27 -7.45 4.75 -28.00
CA THR A 27 -8.49 5.74 -27.72
C THR A 27 -7.90 6.89 -26.90
N SER A 28 -7.72 8.03 -27.56
CA SER A 28 -7.43 9.31 -26.91
C SER A 28 -8.65 9.77 -26.12
N ALA A 29 -8.56 9.76 -24.80
CA ALA A 29 -9.51 10.46 -23.94
C ALA A 29 -9.11 11.93 -23.87
N ARG A 30 -10.06 12.82 -24.17
CA ARG A 30 -9.89 14.27 -24.17
C ARG A 30 -9.61 14.77 -22.75
N GLU A 31 -8.56 15.59 -22.66
CA GLU A 31 -8.20 16.45 -21.54
C GLU A 31 -9.39 17.36 -21.20
N ALA A 32 -9.85 17.34 -19.95
CA ALA A 32 -10.77 18.33 -19.43
C ALA A 32 -9.93 19.45 -18.82
N ASP A 33 -9.97 20.63 -19.43
CA ASP A 33 -9.21 21.80 -19.04
C ASP A 33 -9.57 22.24 -17.61
N TYR A 34 -8.66 21.99 -16.66
CA TYR A 34 -8.67 22.59 -15.33
C TYR A 34 -7.65 23.72 -15.30
N VAL A 35 -8.12 24.94 -15.05
CA VAL A 35 -7.27 26.13 -14.92
C VAL A 35 -7.01 26.36 -13.43
N PRO A 36 -5.75 26.30 -12.95
CA PRO A 36 -5.44 26.44 -11.53
C PRO A 36 -5.50 27.92 -11.11
N ILE A 37 -5.98 28.15 -9.89
CA ILE A 37 -5.79 29.39 -9.15
C ILE A 37 -4.86 29.02 -7.99
N ASP A 38 -3.68 29.66 -7.95
CA ASP A 38 -2.67 29.64 -6.88
C ASP A 38 -2.07 28.27 -6.49
N GLY A 39 -1.01 27.85 -7.20
CA GLY A 39 0.16 27.12 -6.66
C GLY A 39 -0.01 25.81 -5.86
N GLU A 40 -1.20 25.25 -5.72
CA GLU A 40 -1.49 24.02 -4.99
C GLU A 40 -2.47 23.11 -5.78
N VAL A 41 -2.18 21.80 -5.87
CA VAL A 41 -3.17 20.82 -6.35
C VAL A 41 -4.05 20.35 -5.21
N HIS A 42 -5.35 20.64 -5.34
CA HIS A 42 -6.39 20.15 -4.43
C HIS A 42 -7.06 18.87 -4.97
N LEU A 43 -6.68 17.72 -4.44
CA LEU A 43 -7.36 16.44 -4.70
C LEU A 43 -8.58 16.29 -3.79
N GLY A 44 -9.68 16.97 -4.11
CA GLY A 44 -10.87 16.94 -3.26
C GLY A 44 -10.61 17.50 -1.85
N LYS A 45 -11.67 17.65 -1.05
CA LYS A 45 -11.69 18.50 0.15
C LYS A 45 -10.54 18.22 1.14
N GLY A 46 -9.47 19.01 1.06
CA GLY A 46 -8.45 19.19 2.10
C GLY A 46 -7.22 18.27 2.02
N ILE A 47 -6.91 17.68 0.87
CA ILE A 47 -5.63 17.01 0.64
C ILE A 47 -4.69 17.98 -0.08
N THR A 48 -3.65 18.44 0.62
CA THR A 48 -2.51 19.16 0.03
C THR A 48 -1.35 18.16 -0.02
N ILE A 49 -0.99 17.75 -1.23
CA ILE A 49 0.25 17.03 -1.52
C ILE A 49 1.20 18.08 -2.13
N PRO A 50 2.50 18.13 -1.79
CA PRO A 50 3.43 19.04 -2.44
C PRO A 50 3.27 18.96 -3.97
N GLU A 51 3.13 20.10 -4.65
CA GLU A 51 2.99 20.18 -6.13
C GLU A 51 4.03 19.33 -6.87
N GLY A 52 5.26 19.31 -6.35
CA GLY A 52 6.34 18.50 -6.88
C GLY A 52 6.11 16.99 -6.75
N LEU A 53 5.40 16.55 -5.70
CA LEU A 53 5.01 15.16 -5.51
C LEU A 53 3.79 14.84 -6.40
N TYR A 54 2.74 15.66 -6.45
CA TYR A 54 1.56 15.43 -7.30
C TYR A 54 1.86 15.44 -8.82
N SER A 55 2.61 16.44 -9.29
CA SER A 55 2.99 16.53 -10.70
C SER A 55 3.92 15.39 -11.12
N ARG A 56 4.73 14.85 -10.19
CA ARG A 56 5.62 13.69 -10.44
C ARG A 56 4.87 12.37 -10.36
N LEU A 57 3.97 12.23 -9.38
CA LEU A 57 2.92 11.20 -9.24
C LEU A 57 2.14 11.01 -10.56
N MET A 58 1.83 12.09 -11.30
CA MET A 58 1.03 12.01 -12.55
C MET A 58 1.84 12.01 -13.85
N SER A 59 3.15 12.26 -13.80
CA SER A 59 4.01 12.43 -15.00
C SER A 59 4.94 11.25 -15.28
N THR A 60 5.18 10.35 -14.32
CA THR A 60 6.16 9.27 -14.50
C THR A 60 5.61 8.08 -15.29
N LYS A 61 6.20 7.83 -16.47
CA LYS A 61 6.21 6.50 -17.10
C LYS A 61 7.22 5.62 -16.36
N SER A 62 6.79 4.49 -15.83
CA SER A 62 7.62 3.59 -15.04
C SER A 62 8.36 2.56 -15.91
N GLU A 63 9.65 2.35 -15.68
CA GLU A 63 10.34 1.11 -16.03
C GLU A 63 10.47 0.24 -14.78
N THR A 64 9.92 -0.97 -14.83
CA THR A 64 10.02 -1.97 -13.74
C THR A 64 11.42 -2.56 -13.73
N ARG A 65 12.22 -2.28 -12.69
CA ARG A 65 13.47 -3.01 -12.45
C ARG A 65 13.16 -4.34 -11.80
N PHE A 66 13.19 -5.42 -12.59
CA PHE A 66 13.29 -6.77 -12.04
C PHE A 66 14.73 -7.03 -11.59
N VAL A 67 14.98 -6.94 -10.28
CA VAL A 67 16.19 -7.49 -9.68
C VAL A 67 15.83 -8.88 -9.16
N HIS A 68 16.59 -9.91 -9.52
CA HIS A 68 16.39 -11.28 -9.01
C HIS A 68 16.43 -11.27 -7.46
N GLY A 69 15.27 -11.33 -6.80
CA GLY A 69 15.14 -11.21 -5.33
C GLY A 69 13.70 -10.95 -4.89
N ILE A 70 13.42 -11.08 -3.58
CA ILE A 70 12.13 -10.71 -2.97
C ILE A 70 12.25 -9.23 -2.56
N GLY A 71 11.51 -8.34 -3.22
CA GLY A 71 11.42 -6.91 -2.88
C GLY A 71 10.41 -6.63 -1.76
N GLU A 72 10.28 -5.37 -1.39
CA GLU A 72 9.32 -4.93 -0.38
C GLU A 72 7.87 -5.19 -0.81
N GLU A 73 7.53 -5.00 -2.08
CA GLU A 73 6.18 -5.26 -2.60
C GLU A 73 5.82 -6.74 -2.51
N GLU A 74 6.76 -7.64 -2.84
CA GLU A 74 6.57 -9.08 -2.68
C GLU A 74 6.39 -9.46 -1.21
N MET A 75 7.20 -8.88 -0.31
CA MET A 75 7.07 -9.13 1.12
C MET A 75 5.74 -8.60 1.67
N MET A 76 5.30 -7.41 1.24
CA MET A 76 3.98 -6.88 1.59
C MET A 76 2.88 -7.83 1.10
N ARG A 77 2.99 -8.40 -0.10
CA ARG A 77 2.06 -9.41 -0.61
C ARG A 77 2.00 -10.65 0.27
N VAL A 78 3.15 -11.15 0.74
CA VAL A 78 3.23 -12.27 1.70
C VAL A 78 2.50 -11.92 3.00
N LEU A 79 2.75 -10.72 3.55
CA LEU A 79 2.11 -10.26 4.78
C LEU A 79 0.60 -10.05 4.65
N ARG A 80 0.10 -9.82 3.44
CA ARG A 80 -1.33 -9.71 3.10
C ARG A 80 -2.00 -11.08 2.86
N ASP A 81 -1.26 -12.18 2.80
CA ASP A 81 -1.81 -13.49 2.45
C ASP A 81 -2.64 -14.08 3.61
N LYS A 82 -3.96 -14.03 3.43
CA LYS A 82 -4.93 -14.63 4.36
C LYS A 82 -4.98 -16.16 4.26
N ARG A 83 -4.72 -16.72 3.07
CA ARG A 83 -4.90 -18.16 2.81
C ARG A 83 -3.82 -19.00 3.49
N SER A 84 -2.59 -18.50 3.54
CA SER A 84 -1.50 -19.13 4.30
C SER A 84 -1.61 -18.95 5.82
N GLY A 85 -2.49 -18.05 6.28
CA GLY A 85 -2.63 -17.71 7.70
C GLY A 85 -1.63 -16.67 8.21
N ILE A 86 -0.80 -16.09 7.33
CA ILE A 86 0.12 -15.00 7.70
C ILE A 86 -0.68 -13.74 8.07
N CYS A 87 -1.63 -13.35 7.21
CA CYS A 87 -2.58 -12.30 7.51
C CYS A 87 -3.76 -12.89 8.31
N MET A 88 -3.62 -12.93 9.65
CA MET A 88 -4.72 -13.31 10.53
C MET A 88 -5.77 -12.21 10.50
N SER A 89 -6.85 -12.41 9.75
CA SER A 89 -7.94 -11.43 9.60
C SER A 89 -9.30 -11.92 10.10
N SER A 90 -9.35 -13.18 10.52
CA SER A 90 -10.54 -13.84 11.05
C SER A 90 -10.13 -14.85 12.12
N GLY A 91 -10.97 -15.03 13.14
CA GLY A 91 -10.71 -15.94 14.27
C GLY A 91 -10.46 -15.22 15.59
N SER A 92 -9.81 -15.91 16.54
CA SER A 92 -9.54 -15.38 17.89
C SER A 92 -8.44 -14.31 17.94
N PHE A 93 -7.65 -14.20 16.87
CA PHE A 93 -6.56 -13.23 16.75
C PHE A 93 -6.64 -12.52 15.41
N VAL A 94 -6.32 -11.23 15.44
CA VAL A 94 -6.16 -10.41 14.23
C VAL A 94 -4.74 -9.88 14.23
N SER A 95 -4.06 -9.95 13.09
CA SER A 95 -2.78 -9.26 12.89
C SER A 95 -3.01 -7.77 13.13
N THR A 96 -2.48 -7.24 14.22
CA THR A 96 -2.73 -5.86 14.69
C THR A 96 -1.89 -4.81 13.96
N GLY A 97 -0.94 -5.26 13.14
CA GLY A 97 -0.03 -4.44 12.36
C GLY A 97 0.93 -5.32 11.55
N SER A 98 1.67 -4.70 10.64
CA SER A 98 2.74 -5.34 9.88
C SER A 98 3.82 -4.35 9.55
N GLN A 99 5.04 -4.87 9.32
CA GLN A 99 6.16 -4.08 8.87
C GLN A 99 6.96 -4.80 7.77
N VAL A 100 7.56 -4.02 6.87
CA VAL A 100 8.63 -4.46 5.97
C VAL A 100 9.80 -3.50 6.12
N SER A 101 11.03 -4.00 6.19
CA SER A 101 12.22 -3.17 6.35
C SER A 101 13.16 -3.37 5.19
N VAL A 102 13.51 -2.29 4.50
CA VAL A 102 14.50 -2.25 3.43
C VAL A 102 15.73 -1.54 3.99
N LEU A 103 16.79 -2.30 4.25
CA LEU A 103 18.02 -1.78 4.85
C LEU A 103 19.10 -1.65 3.79
N ALA A 104 19.60 -0.44 3.62
CA ALA A 104 20.73 -0.18 2.75
C ALA A 104 22.04 -0.63 3.44
N PRO A 105 23.02 -1.18 2.69
CA PRO A 105 24.35 -1.43 3.22
C PRO A 105 24.97 -0.14 3.77
N ALA A 106 25.76 -0.23 4.84
CA ALA A 106 26.41 0.94 5.44
C ALA A 106 27.35 1.69 4.47
N SER A 107 27.84 1.01 3.42
CA SER A 107 28.66 1.59 2.37
C SER A 107 27.85 2.30 1.27
N SER A 108 26.54 2.19 1.30
CA SER A 108 25.64 2.80 0.31
C SER A 108 25.23 4.21 0.72
N LYS A 109 24.99 5.06 -0.28
CA LYS A 109 24.31 6.36 -0.08
C LYS A 109 22.79 6.23 -0.02
N ARG A 110 22.26 5.04 -0.35
CA ARG A 110 20.82 4.75 -0.30
C ARG A 110 20.33 4.83 1.15
N LEU A 111 19.19 5.45 1.38
CA LEU A 111 18.56 5.48 2.70
C LEU A 111 17.86 4.15 3.02
N SER A 112 17.76 3.83 4.32
CA SER A 112 16.95 2.71 4.79
C SER A 112 15.50 3.15 5.01
N CYS A 113 14.55 2.24 4.84
CA CYS A 113 13.13 2.52 5.01
C CYS A 113 12.44 1.41 5.81
N HIS A 114 11.53 1.81 6.69
CA HIS A 114 10.53 0.94 7.27
C HIS A 114 9.17 1.26 6.66
N TRP A 115 8.45 0.22 6.28
CA TRP A 115 7.08 0.30 5.84
C TRP A 115 6.19 -0.22 6.95
N PHE A 116 5.32 0.61 7.52
CA PHE A 116 4.44 0.22 8.62
C PHE A 116 2.97 0.28 8.20
N THR A 117 2.16 -0.70 8.59
CA THR A 117 0.71 -0.53 8.46
C THR A 117 0.15 0.39 9.55
N GLY A 118 0.59 0.24 10.81
CA GLY A 118 -0.01 0.98 11.93
C GLY A 118 -1.51 0.70 12.14
N THR A 119 -2.04 -0.33 11.48
CA THR A 119 -3.45 -0.72 11.46
C THR A 119 -3.56 -2.24 11.31
N PRO A 120 -4.67 -2.85 11.79
CA PRO A 120 -4.88 -4.30 11.74
C PRO A 120 -5.26 -4.79 10.33
N ASP A 121 -5.30 -6.10 10.13
CA ASP A 121 -5.63 -6.75 8.84
C ASP A 121 -4.78 -6.19 7.68
N PRO A 122 -3.49 -6.60 7.58
CA PRO A 122 -2.58 -6.12 6.55
C PRO A 122 -3.16 -6.15 5.15
N ALA A 123 -4.02 -7.12 4.80
CA ALA A 123 -4.68 -7.21 3.50
C ALA A 123 -5.53 -5.98 3.12
N HIS A 124 -6.05 -5.25 4.11
CA HIS A 124 -6.85 -4.03 3.93
C HIS A 124 -6.18 -2.77 4.48
N SER A 125 -4.97 -2.89 5.04
CA SER A 125 -4.17 -1.76 5.52
C SER A 125 -3.29 -1.18 4.41
N VAL A 126 -2.75 0.02 4.67
CA VAL A 126 -1.72 0.66 3.83
C VAL A 126 -0.39 0.72 4.56
N PHE A 127 0.68 0.30 3.90
CA PHE A 127 2.06 0.44 4.31
C PHE A 127 2.54 1.88 4.09
N LYS A 128 2.88 2.56 5.19
CA LYS A 128 3.41 3.93 5.19
C LYS A 128 4.92 3.90 5.29
N PRO A 129 5.64 4.70 4.48
CA PRO A 129 7.09 4.79 4.53
C PRO A 129 7.54 5.60 5.75
N PHE A 130 8.48 5.06 6.50
CA PHE A 130 9.24 5.68 7.57
C PHE A 130 10.71 5.62 7.15
N ILE A 131 11.20 6.73 6.59
CA ILE A 131 12.53 6.82 6.02
C ILE A 131 13.52 7.19 7.12
N PHE A 132 14.67 6.50 7.16
CA PHE A 132 15.71 6.74 8.15
C PHE A 132 16.47 8.01 7.76
N CYS A 133 16.00 9.14 8.27
CA CYS A 133 16.62 10.44 8.12
C CYS A 133 16.59 11.21 9.45
N ASP A 134 17.33 12.31 9.53
CA ASP A 134 17.32 13.13 10.75
C ASP A 134 15.98 13.85 10.91
N HIS A 135 15.50 13.93 12.15
CA HIS A 135 14.30 14.68 12.54
C HIS A 135 12.97 14.18 11.96
N VAL A 136 12.81 12.87 11.74
CA VAL A 136 11.51 12.29 11.31
C VAL A 136 10.37 12.72 12.25
N LEU A 137 9.28 13.20 11.67
CA LEU A 137 8.09 13.65 12.40
C LEU A 137 7.00 12.57 12.37
N PRO A 138 6.69 11.93 13.51
CA PRO A 138 5.57 10.99 13.56
C PRO A 138 4.23 11.74 13.57
N SER A 139 3.19 11.14 13.00
CA SER A 139 1.82 11.67 13.17
C SER A 139 1.31 11.39 14.58
N ARG A 140 0.67 12.40 15.21
CA ARG A 140 -0.09 12.20 16.47
C ARG A 140 -1.17 11.12 16.36
N HIS A 141 -1.61 10.82 15.14
CA HIS A 141 -2.68 9.85 14.89
C HIS A 141 -2.25 8.39 15.04
N THR A 142 -0.95 8.10 15.15
CA THR A 142 -0.40 6.79 15.49
C THR A 142 -0.01 6.67 16.96
N VAL A 143 -0.24 7.70 17.76
CA VAL A 143 0.11 7.71 19.19
C VAL A 143 -1.03 7.07 20.00
N SER A 144 -0.69 6.04 20.77
CA SER A 144 -1.64 5.41 21.70
C SER A 144 -2.06 6.39 22.80
N PRO A 145 -3.32 6.38 23.24
CA PRO A 145 -3.77 7.23 24.35
C PRO A 145 -2.95 7.01 25.63
N VAL A 146 -2.71 8.10 26.36
CA VAL A 146 -2.04 8.06 27.67
C VAL A 146 -3.08 7.99 28.77
N PHE A 147 -2.88 7.07 29.71
CA PHE A 147 -3.74 6.88 30.87
C PHE A 147 -2.98 7.24 32.14
N GLU A 148 -3.63 8.01 33.03
CA GLU A 148 -3.07 8.34 34.34
C GLU A 148 -2.83 7.08 35.17
N HIS A 149 -3.87 6.24 35.28
CA HIS A 149 -3.81 4.91 35.91
C HIS A 149 -3.62 3.86 34.82
N ASP A 150 -2.44 3.81 34.20
CA ASP A 150 -2.16 2.84 33.15
C ASP A 150 -1.97 1.42 33.76
N PRO A 151 -2.80 0.42 33.40
CA PRO A 151 -2.72 -0.93 33.97
C PRO A 151 -1.40 -1.66 33.64
N ALA A 152 -0.68 -1.25 32.59
CA ALA A 152 0.66 -1.77 32.31
C ALA A 152 1.73 -1.20 33.25
N LYS A 153 1.46 -0.04 33.88
CA LYS A 153 2.37 0.67 34.79
C LYS A 153 2.02 0.47 36.27
N THR A 154 0.76 0.17 36.60
CA THR A 154 0.31 -0.17 37.96
C THR A 154 0.67 -1.61 38.34
N LYS A 155 0.90 -1.88 39.63
CA LYS A 155 1.13 -3.23 40.16
C LYS A 155 -0.05 -3.67 41.04
N PRO A 156 -0.56 -4.91 40.89
CA PRO A 156 -0.20 -5.87 39.85
C PRO A 156 -0.57 -5.40 38.43
N ARG A 157 0.20 -5.83 37.42
CA ARG A 157 0.03 -5.35 36.04
C ARG A 157 -1.18 -6.03 35.40
N PHE A 158 -1.87 -5.28 34.53
CA PHE A 158 -2.97 -5.76 33.68
C PHE A 158 -4.18 -6.31 34.44
N GLU A 159 -4.43 -5.85 35.67
CA GLU A 159 -5.65 -6.21 36.43
C GLU A 159 -6.94 -5.73 35.75
N PHE A 160 -6.85 -4.70 34.92
CA PHE A 160 -7.93 -4.23 34.07
C PHE A 160 -7.39 -3.82 32.69
N THR A 161 -8.29 -3.68 31.73
CA THR A 161 -7.96 -3.31 30.35
C THR A 161 -8.37 -1.88 30.04
N VAL A 162 -7.58 -1.21 29.21
CA VAL A 162 -7.89 0.11 28.66
C VAL A 162 -7.88 0.05 27.14
N ASP A 163 -8.66 0.91 26.48
CA ASP A 163 -8.68 0.99 25.02
C ASP A 163 -7.47 1.79 24.50
N ARG A 164 -6.45 1.08 24.03
CA ARG A 164 -5.20 1.67 23.51
C ARG A 164 -5.24 2.08 22.04
N ARG A 165 -6.37 1.90 21.35
CA ARG A 165 -6.48 2.20 19.91
C ARG A 165 -6.28 3.69 19.66
N HIS A 166 -5.28 4.02 18.85
CA HIS A 166 -5.01 5.39 18.40
C HIS A 166 -6.02 5.85 17.33
N THR A 167 -5.98 7.13 16.96
CA THR A 167 -6.95 7.72 16.02
C THR A 167 -7.00 6.99 14.68
N LEU A 168 -5.85 6.73 14.06
CA LEU A 168 -5.79 6.01 12.79
C LEU A 168 -6.43 4.61 12.91
N TYR A 169 -6.10 3.85 13.96
CA TYR A 169 -6.65 2.51 14.18
C TYR A 169 -8.19 2.52 14.22
N ARG A 170 -8.78 3.48 14.94
CA ARG A 170 -10.24 3.58 15.07
C ARG A 170 -10.94 3.90 13.75
N HIS A 171 -10.37 4.80 12.96
CA HIS A 171 -10.91 5.10 11.62
C HIS A 171 -10.74 3.91 10.68
N HIS A 172 -9.59 3.23 10.74
CA HIS A 172 -9.36 2.01 9.99
C HIS A 172 -10.37 0.92 10.33
N GLU A 173 -10.66 0.66 11.61
CA GLU A 173 -11.68 -0.35 12.00
C GLU A 173 -13.08 -0.04 11.44
N GLN A 174 -13.42 1.24 11.29
CA GLN A 174 -14.70 1.64 10.70
C GLN A 174 -14.70 1.37 9.19
N ALA A 175 -13.66 1.82 8.49
CA ALA A 175 -13.48 1.58 7.06
C ALA A 175 -13.39 0.09 6.73
N LEU A 176 -12.69 -0.68 7.57
CA LEU A 176 -12.48 -2.12 7.42
C LEU A 176 -13.79 -2.89 7.35
N LYS A 177 -14.79 -2.51 8.14
CA LYS A 177 -16.12 -3.13 8.09
C LYS A 177 -16.75 -3.00 6.71
N ALA A 178 -16.64 -1.83 6.08
CA ALA A 178 -17.16 -1.61 4.73
C ALA A 178 -16.37 -2.39 3.68
N MET A 179 -15.04 -2.39 3.78
CA MET A 179 -14.15 -3.15 2.88
C MET A 179 -14.44 -4.66 2.95
N GLN A 180 -14.53 -5.23 4.16
CA GLN A 180 -14.79 -6.64 4.38
C GLN A 180 -16.24 -7.05 4.02
N ALA A 181 -17.22 -6.17 4.22
CA ALA A 181 -18.59 -6.41 3.78
C ALA A 181 -18.73 -6.43 2.24
N GLY A 182 -17.69 -6.00 1.51
CA GLY A 182 -17.69 -5.99 0.05
C GLY A 182 -18.72 -5.04 -0.55
N SER A 183 -19.10 -3.99 0.20
CA SER A 183 -19.98 -2.92 -0.31
C SER A 183 -19.31 -2.20 -1.48
N ALA A 184 -20.09 -1.54 -2.34
CA ALA A 184 -19.53 -0.79 -3.48
C ALA A 184 -18.50 0.24 -3.00
N THR A 185 -18.88 1.08 -2.03
CA THR A 185 -18.00 2.06 -1.40
C THR A 185 -16.78 1.43 -0.73
N GLY A 186 -16.94 0.28 -0.08
CA GLY A 186 -15.82 -0.43 0.54
C GLY A 186 -14.80 -0.95 -0.48
N LYS A 187 -15.27 -1.49 -1.61
CA LYS A 187 -14.41 -1.93 -2.72
C LYS A 187 -13.68 -0.77 -3.39
N GLU A 188 -14.39 0.34 -3.63
CA GLU A 188 -13.81 1.56 -4.18
C GLU A 188 -12.72 2.13 -3.26
N LEU A 189 -13.01 2.22 -1.95
CA LEU A 189 -12.03 2.66 -0.96
C LEU A 189 -10.80 1.72 -0.94
N HIS A 190 -11.01 0.41 -0.89
CA HIS A 190 -9.90 -0.55 -0.86
C HIS A 190 -9.03 -0.48 -2.12
N ALA A 191 -9.65 -0.36 -3.30
CA ALA A 191 -8.95 -0.20 -4.56
C ALA A 191 -8.13 1.11 -4.59
N LEU A 192 -8.74 2.23 -4.20
CA LEU A 192 -8.08 3.53 -4.14
C LEU A 192 -6.87 3.51 -3.18
N MET A 193 -7.06 2.99 -1.96
CA MET A 193 -5.97 2.90 -0.98
C MET A 193 -4.82 2.01 -1.47
N THR A 194 -5.13 0.91 -2.16
CA THR A 194 -4.12 0.01 -2.75
C THR A 194 -3.36 0.68 -3.89
N GLU A 195 -4.05 1.45 -4.74
CA GLU A 195 -3.42 2.21 -5.83
C GLU A 195 -2.47 3.28 -5.29
N LEU A 196 -2.93 4.05 -4.27
CA LEU A 196 -2.13 5.07 -3.61
C LEU A 196 -0.89 4.48 -2.92
N GLU A 197 -1.03 3.32 -2.28
CA GLU A 197 0.11 2.58 -1.71
C GLU A 197 1.13 2.22 -2.79
N ALA A 198 0.71 1.53 -3.86
CA ALA A 198 1.61 1.09 -4.91
C ALA A 198 2.36 2.27 -5.54
N LYS A 199 1.68 3.42 -5.64
CA LYS A 199 2.28 4.65 -6.13
C LYS A 199 3.31 5.23 -5.16
N CYS A 200 2.97 5.28 -3.87
CA CYS A 200 3.90 5.70 -2.82
C CYS A 200 5.17 4.83 -2.78
N ILE A 201 5.05 3.51 -2.95
CA ILE A 201 6.20 2.59 -2.99
C ILE A 201 7.18 2.96 -4.12
N ARG A 202 6.67 3.11 -5.34
CA ARG A 202 7.51 3.46 -6.50
C ARG A 202 8.24 4.78 -6.33
N GLU A 203 7.60 5.77 -5.71
CA GLU A 203 8.22 7.07 -5.50
C GLU A 203 9.26 7.05 -4.39
N VAL A 204 8.95 6.39 -3.28
CA VAL A 204 9.88 6.23 -2.18
C VAL A 204 11.14 5.54 -2.65
N ASP A 205 11.05 4.50 -3.47
CA ASP A 205 12.24 3.82 -4.01
C ASP A 205 13.20 4.80 -4.74
N SER A 206 12.64 5.71 -5.54
CA SER A 206 13.41 6.78 -6.20
C SER A 206 14.06 7.76 -5.21
N TYR A 207 13.32 8.14 -4.15
CA TYR A 207 13.84 9.00 -3.07
C TYR A 207 14.91 8.32 -2.23
N LEU A 208 14.84 7.01 -2.03
CA LEU A 208 15.85 6.27 -1.27
C LEU A 208 17.20 6.28 -1.98
N ASP A 209 17.22 6.17 -3.32
CA ASP A 209 18.44 6.22 -4.11
C ASP A 209 19.01 7.64 -4.26
N ASN A 210 18.13 8.63 -4.33
CA ASN A 210 18.50 10.04 -4.53
C ASN A 210 17.80 10.90 -3.47
N PRO A 211 18.28 10.86 -2.21
CA PRO A 211 17.70 11.67 -1.16
C PRO A 211 17.83 13.15 -1.52
N GLY A 212 16.69 13.77 -1.84
CA GLY A 212 16.59 15.19 -2.19
C GLY A 212 16.63 16.07 -0.95
N SER A 213 15.65 16.97 -0.80
CA SER A 213 15.50 17.75 0.43
C SER A 213 15.14 16.84 1.61
N THR A 214 15.85 16.99 2.74
CA THR A 214 15.57 16.23 3.96
C THR A 214 14.22 16.57 4.58
N GLN A 215 13.68 17.77 4.34
CA GLN A 215 12.44 18.24 4.94
C GLN A 215 11.22 17.46 4.44
N GLU A 216 11.14 17.16 3.14
CA GLU A 216 10.05 16.36 2.57
C GLU A 216 10.03 14.93 3.15
N LEU A 217 11.23 14.36 3.38
CA LEU A 217 11.37 13.02 3.97
C LEU A 217 10.98 12.98 5.44
N GLN A 218 11.20 14.07 6.18
CA GLN A 218 10.84 14.17 7.61
C GLN A 218 9.33 14.09 7.84
N GLU A 219 8.53 14.69 6.95
CA GLU A 219 7.08 14.77 7.06
C GLU A 219 6.33 13.63 6.36
N LEU A 220 7.00 12.90 5.45
CA LEU A 220 6.38 11.88 4.61
C LEU A 220 5.54 10.85 5.39
N PHE A 221 6.09 10.26 6.47
CA PHE A 221 5.34 9.29 7.27
C PHE A 221 4.06 9.90 7.85
N LYS A 222 4.18 11.13 8.40
CA LYS A 222 3.06 11.86 8.99
C LYS A 222 1.99 12.14 7.92
N ASP A 223 2.41 12.60 6.75
CA ASP A 223 1.50 13.01 5.68
C ASP A 223 0.72 11.84 5.08
N VAL A 224 1.37 10.68 4.94
CA VAL A 224 0.69 9.44 4.50
C VAL A 224 -0.35 9.00 5.54
N VAL A 225 -0.02 9.04 6.85
CA VAL A 225 -0.98 8.74 7.93
C VAL A 225 -2.16 9.70 7.92
N GLU A 226 -1.90 11.00 7.81
CA GLU A 226 -2.94 12.02 7.85
C GLU A 226 -3.85 11.95 6.61
N SER A 227 -3.28 11.62 5.45
CA SER A 227 -4.03 11.39 4.22
C SER A 227 -4.93 10.16 4.31
N GLU A 228 -4.42 9.04 4.83
CA GLU A 228 -5.22 7.82 5.04
C GLU A 228 -6.43 8.08 5.95
N ILE A 229 -6.27 8.85 7.03
CA ILE A 229 -7.40 9.23 7.87
C ILE A 229 -8.44 10.04 7.12
N LYS A 230 -8.03 10.93 6.20
CA LYS A 230 -8.96 11.72 5.39
C LYS A 230 -9.80 10.81 4.48
N PHE A 231 -9.24 9.73 3.95
CA PHE A 231 -9.98 8.76 3.13
C PHE A 231 -10.95 7.88 3.93
N TYR A 232 -10.73 7.71 5.23
CA TYR A 232 -11.62 6.94 6.11
C TYR A 232 -12.80 7.73 6.65
N LYS A 233 -12.85 9.05 6.46
CA LYS A 233 -13.91 9.94 6.93
C LYS A 233 -14.89 10.26 5.82
#